data_AF-A0A3S4DEW2-F1
#
_entry.id   AF-A0A3S4DEW2-F1
#
_cell.length_a   1.000
_cell.length_b   1.000
_cell.length_c   1.000
_cell.angle_alpha   90.00
_cell.angle_beta   90.00
_cell.angle_gamma   90.00
#
_symmetry.space_group_name_H-M   'P 1'
#
loop_
_entity.id
_entity.type
_entity.pdbx_description
1 polymer ?
#
loop_
_entity_poly.entity_id
_entity_poly.type
_entity_poly.pdbx_seq_one_letter_code
_entity_poly.pdbx_strand_id
1 'polypeptide(L)'
;MWVRKVDDAWWLSQVPDVNSSLVSLNPHDGAVKALVGGFDFNQSKFNRATQALRQVGSNIKPFLYTAAMDKGLTLATILNDLPVTRWDAGSGTEWRPKNSPPTYVGPIRLRQGLGQSKNVVMVRAMRAMGVDYAAEYLQRFGFPAQNIVHSESLALGSASFTPMQLVRGYAVLANGGYLVDPYFITRIDDETGNTIFETKTESGVQQLQPAGDLR
;
A
#
# COMPACT_ATOMS: atom_id res chain seq x y z
N MET A 1 -25.01 -1.32 23.94
CA MET A 1 -26.23 -1.79 23.24
C MET A 1 -26.94 -0.56 22.69
N TRP A 2 -27.28 -0.56 21.41
CA TRP A 2 -28.02 0.53 20.76
C TRP A 2 -29.12 -0.06 19.88
N VAL A 3 -30.15 0.71 19.58
CA VAL A 3 -31.25 0.26 18.72
C VAL A 3 -31.09 0.91 17.35
N ARG A 4 -31.10 0.11 16.29
CA ARG A 4 -31.10 0.62 14.91
C ARG A 4 -32.39 0.22 14.22
N LYS A 5 -32.91 1.10 13.36
CA LYS A 5 -34.06 0.79 12.50
C LYS A 5 -33.55 0.07 11.25
N VAL A 6 -34.10 -1.11 10.98
CA VAL A 6 -33.87 -1.88 9.74
C VAL A 6 -35.23 -2.08 9.11
N ASP A 7 -35.44 -1.45 7.96
CA ASP A 7 -36.76 -1.31 7.32
C ASP A 7 -37.78 -0.72 8.31
N ASP A 8 -38.86 -1.45 8.62
CA ASP A 8 -39.90 -1.02 9.56
C ASP A 8 -39.75 -1.60 10.98
N ALA A 9 -38.63 -2.29 11.27
CA ALA A 9 -38.40 -2.95 12.56
C ALA A 9 -37.24 -2.33 13.34
N TRP A 10 -37.34 -2.37 14.67
CA TRP A 10 -36.27 -1.97 15.59
C TRP A 10 -35.46 -3.17 16.01
N TRP A 11 -34.15 -3.11 15.75
CA TRP A 11 -33.22 -4.19 16.05
C TRP A 11 -32.28 -3.76 17.16
N LEU A 12 -32.10 -4.67 18.12
CA LEU A 12 -31.01 -4.56 19.07
C LEU A 12 -29.67 -4.75 18.34
N SER A 13 -28.71 -3.86 18.62
CA SER A 13 -27.41 -3.84 17.96
C SER A 13 -26.29 -3.50 18.96
N GLN A 14 -25.06 -3.71 18.54
CA GLN A 14 -23.84 -3.37 19.28
C GLN A 14 -23.01 -2.36 18.49
N VAL A 15 -22.28 -1.51 19.22
CA VAL A 15 -21.20 -0.73 18.62
C VAL A 15 -20.03 -1.71 18.39
N PRO A 16 -19.46 -1.79 17.18
CA PRO A 16 -18.35 -2.70 16.93
C PRO A 16 -17.11 -2.34 17.77
N ASP A 17 -16.48 -3.35 18.39
CA ASP A 17 -15.16 -3.17 19.03
C ASP A 17 -14.06 -2.95 17.98
N VAL A 18 -14.22 -3.55 16.80
CA VAL A 18 -13.35 -3.36 15.64
C VAL A 18 -13.64 -2.02 14.97
N ASN A 19 -12.63 -1.45 14.31
CA ASN A 19 -12.76 -0.20 13.58
C ASN A 19 -12.28 -0.35 12.14
N SER A 20 -12.65 0.60 11.29
CA SER A 20 -12.27 0.62 9.88
C SER A 20 -11.99 2.06 9.43
N SER A 21 -11.38 2.19 8.26
CA SER A 21 -11.12 3.46 7.61
C SER A 21 -11.24 3.30 6.10
N LEU A 22 -11.68 4.35 5.43
CA LEU A 22 -11.81 4.39 3.98
C LEU A 22 -11.21 5.68 3.43
N VAL A 23 -10.49 5.57 2.33
CA VAL A 23 -10.00 6.71 1.54
C VAL A 23 -10.30 6.43 0.08
N SER A 24 -10.87 7.41 -0.61
CA SER A 24 -11.00 7.44 -2.06
C SER A 24 -10.40 8.73 -2.59
N LEU A 25 -9.52 8.63 -3.59
CA LEU A 25 -8.87 9.78 -4.22
C LEU A 25 -8.86 9.62 -5.74
N ASN A 26 -8.93 10.73 -6.47
CA ASN A 26 -8.75 10.71 -7.92
C ASN A 26 -7.25 10.58 -8.24
N PRO A 27 -6.83 9.51 -8.94
CA PRO A 27 -5.43 9.23 -9.14
C PRO A 27 -4.74 10.22 -10.07
N HIS A 28 -5.47 10.98 -10.88
CA HIS A 28 -4.87 11.92 -11.84
C HIS A 28 -4.49 13.26 -11.23
N ASP A 29 -5.23 13.73 -10.22
CA ASP A 29 -5.05 15.06 -9.63
C ASP A 29 -4.78 15.04 -8.11
N GLY A 30 -5.03 13.92 -7.42
CA GLY A 30 -4.90 13.83 -5.97
C GLY A 30 -6.14 14.29 -5.18
N ALA A 31 -7.25 14.65 -5.84
CA ALA A 31 -8.44 15.12 -5.16
C ALA A 31 -9.05 14.02 -4.28
N VAL A 32 -9.11 14.23 -2.97
CA VAL A 32 -9.74 13.28 -2.04
C VAL A 32 -11.26 13.37 -2.21
N LYS A 33 -11.88 12.28 -2.67
CA LYS A 33 -13.32 12.19 -2.91
C LYS A 33 -14.10 11.72 -1.69
N ALA A 34 -13.50 10.86 -0.86
CA ALA A 34 -14.10 10.41 0.38
C ALA A 34 -13.01 10.09 1.41
N LEU A 35 -13.28 10.43 2.68
CA LEU A 35 -12.41 10.10 3.80
C LEU A 35 -13.25 9.72 5.02
N VAL A 36 -13.09 8.49 5.50
CA VAL A 36 -13.74 7.97 6.70
C VAL A 36 -12.66 7.53 7.68
N GLY A 37 -12.56 8.24 8.80
CA GLY A 37 -11.52 8.02 9.83
C GLY A 37 -11.87 6.97 10.89
N GLY A 38 -13.11 6.49 10.92
CA GLY A 38 -13.57 5.52 11.91
C GLY A 38 -15.07 5.25 11.81
N PHE A 39 -15.56 4.31 12.62
CA PHE A 39 -16.98 3.95 12.72
C PHE A 39 -17.90 5.14 13.01
N ASP A 40 -17.53 6.00 13.97
CA ASP A 40 -18.33 7.14 14.40
C ASP A 40 -17.41 8.25 14.94
N PHE A 41 -17.55 9.46 14.38
CA PHE A 41 -16.74 10.62 14.74
C PHE A 41 -17.03 11.14 16.15
N ASN A 42 -18.27 11.03 16.62
CA ASN A 42 -18.66 11.47 17.97
C ASN A 42 -18.08 10.56 19.05
N GLN A 43 -17.83 9.30 18.73
CA GLN A 43 -17.17 8.36 19.62
C GLN A 43 -15.65 8.51 19.60
N SER A 44 -15.07 8.79 18.43
CA SER A 44 -13.63 8.96 18.28
C SER A 44 -13.29 9.92 17.15
N LYS A 45 -12.68 11.06 17.51
CA LYS A 45 -12.16 12.03 16.55
C LYS A 45 -10.81 11.61 15.94
N PHE A 46 -10.24 10.49 16.38
CA PHE A 46 -8.97 9.98 15.85
C PHE A 46 -9.16 9.50 14.41
N ASN A 47 -8.44 10.13 13.48
CA ASN A 47 -8.60 9.89 12.05
C ASN A 47 -7.67 8.76 11.60
N ARG A 48 -8.20 7.54 11.58
CA ARG A 48 -7.42 6.35 11.18
C ARG A 48 -6.96 6.39 9.73
N ALA A 49 -7.66 7.13 8.86
CA ALA A 49 -7.28 7.26 7.46
C ALA A 49 -5.93 7.96 7.25
N THR A 50 -5.60 8.93 8.12
CA THR A 50 -4.39 9.76 7.98
C THR A 50 -3.40 9.61 9.13
N GLN A 51 -3.79 9.01 10.26
CA GLN A 51 -2.97 8.95 11.47
C GLN A 51 -2.62 7.52 11.90
N ALA A 52 -3.42 6.51 11.54
CA ALA A 52 -3.17 5.14 11.99
C ALA A 52 -2.16 4.42 11.11
N LEU A 53 -0.95 4.22 11.63
CA LEU A 53 0.02 3.32 11.01
C LEU A 53 -0.36 1.86 11.27
N ARG A 54 -0.48 1.07 10.19
CA ARG A 54 -0.75 -0.36 10.25
C ARG A 54 0.13 -1.12 9.27
N GLN A 55 0.54 -2.32 9.64
CA GLN A 55 1.21 -3.23 8.71
C GLN A 55 0.33 -3.46 7.49
N VAL A 56 0.88 -3.23 6.31
CA VAL A 56 0.10 -3.29 5.06
C VAL A 56 -0.08 -4.72 4.55
N GLY A 57 0.75 -5.66 5.02
CA GLY A 57 0.73 -7.05 4.61
C GLY A 57 0.90 -7.17 3.08
N SER A 58 0.16 -8.10 2.47
CA SER A 58 0.28 -8.37 1.03
C SER A 58 -0.07 -7.19 0.12
N ASN A 59 -0.68 -6.12 0.63
CA ASN A 59 -0.93 -4.90 -0.16
C ASN A 59 0.35 -4.20 -0.62
N ILE A 60 1.52 -4.52 -0.04
CA ILE A 60 2.81 -3.99 -0.49
C ILE A 60 3.29 -4.61 -1.82
N LYS A 61 2.79 -5.81 -2.17
CA LYS A 61 3.35 -6.63 -3.25
C LYS A 61 3.34 -5.91 -4.59
N PRO A 62 2.28 -5.24 -5.05
CA PRO A 62 2.32 -4.55 -6.34
C PRO A 62 3.51 -3.59 -6.50
N PHE A 63 3.88 -2.87 -5.44
CA PHE A 63 5.04 -1.96 -5.45
C PHE A 63 6.37 -2.71 -5.55
N LEU A 64 6.52 -3.80 -4.80
CA LEU A 64 7.72 -4.64 -4.85
C LEU A 64 7.86 -5.42 -6.17
N TYR A 65 6.74 -5.84 -6.77
CA TYR A 65 6.75 -6.43 -8.11
C TYR A 65 7.14 -5.40 -9.17
N THR A 66 6.70 -4.15 -9.03
CA THR A 66 7.14 -3.05 -9.89
C THR A 66 8.65 -2.84 -9.77
N ALA A 67 9.18 -2.78 -8.54
CA ALA A 67 10.63 -2.70 -8.30
C ALA A 67 11.39 -3.87 -8.94
N ALA A 68 10.90 -5.10 -8.77
CA ALA A 68 11.53 -6.28 -9.34
C ALA A 68 11.53 -6.25 -10.88
N MET A 69 10.46 -5.69 -11.48
CA MET A 69 10.37 -5.54 -12.93
C MET A 69 11.34 -4.49 -13.46
N ASP A 70 11.45 -3.35 -12.80
CA ASP A 70 12.44 -2.31 -13.11
C ASP A 70 13.88 -2.79 -12.93
N LYS A 71 14.11 -3.77 -12.05
CA LYS A 71 15.41 -4.43 -11.87
C LYS A 71 15.68 -5.52 -12.91
N GLY A 72 14.78 -5.75 -13.85
CA GLY A 72 14.98 -6.65 -15.00
C GLY A 72 14.17 -7.96 -14.96
N LEU A 73 13.35 -8.21 -13.94
CA LEU A 73 12.38 -9.31 -14.02
C LEU A 73 11.23 -8.93 -14.97
N THR A 74 10.57 -9.94 -15.54
CA THR A 74 9.40 -9.72 -16.39
C THR A 74 8.22 -10.48 -15.82
N LEU A 75 7.01 -10.13 -16.27
CA LEU A 75 5.80 -10.89 -15.94
C LEU A 75 5.88 -12.37 -16.34
N ALA A 76 6.77 -12.72 -17.28
CA ALA A 76 7.04 -14.08 -17.73
C ALA A 76 8.17 -14.79 -16.97
N THR A 77 8.96 -14.07 -16.17
CA THR A 77 10.03 -14.67 -15.35
C THR A 77 9.46 -15.79 -14.50
N ILE A 78 10.12 -16.94 -14.52
CA ILE A 78 9.74 -18.12 -13.74
C ILE A 78 10.47 -18.10 -12.41
N LEU A 79 9.73 -18.22 -11.31
CA LEU A 79 10.25 -18.36 -9.95
C LEU A 79 9.64 -19.60 -9.28
N ASN A 80 10.41 -20.26 -8.43
CA ASN A 80 9.97 -21.47 -7.75
C ASN A 80 9.08 -21.17 -6.55
N ASP A 81 7.81 -21.56 -6.61
CA ASP A 81 6.91 -21.64 -5.47
C ASP A 81 7.16 -22.94 -4.69
N LEU A 82 8.32 -23.00 -4.03
CA LEU A 82 8.77 -24.08 -3.16
C LEU A 82 9.27 -23.50 -1.83
N PRO A 83 9.17 -24.21 -0.70
CA PRO A 83 9.61 -23.73 0.60
C PRO A 83 10.96 -23.00 0.55
N VAL A 84 11.03 -21.86 1.21
CA VAL A 84 12.24 -21.05 1.31
C VAL A 84 12.62 -20.91 2.77
N THR A 85 13.91 -20.98 3.05
CA THR A 85 14.44 -20.77 4.38
C THR A 85 15.63 -19.82 4.33
N ARG A 86 15.97 -19.22 5.47
CA ARG A 86 17.19 -18.47 5.70
C ARG A 86 17.57 -18.58 7.17
N TRP A 87 18.83 -18.88 7.45
CA TRP A 87 19.35 -18.78 8.80
C TRP A 87 19.34 -17.31 9.25
N ASP A 88 18.69 -17.02 10.36
CA ASP A 88 18.66 -15.69 10.95
C ASP A 88 19.51 -15.71 12.23
N ALA A 89 20.76 -15.26 12.09
CA ALA A 89 21.71 -15.21 13.18
C ALA A 89 21.25 -14.27 14.32
N GLY A 90 20.41 -13.27 14.03
CA GLY A 90 19.91 -12.33 15.03
C GLY A 90 18.82 -12.90 15.93
N SER A 91 18.02 -13.84 15.42
CA SER A 91 17.00 -14.56 16.22
C SER A 91 17.46 -15.93 16.72
N GLY A 92 18.63 -16.42 16.26
CA GLY A 92 19.13 -17.76 16.58
C GLY A 92 18.27 -18.88 16.00
N THR A 93 17.37 -18.57 15.05
CA THR A 93 16.44 -19.52 14.44
C THR A 93 16.43 -19.39 12.93
N GLU A 94 15.82 -20.36 12.27
CA GLU A 94 15.66 -20.30 10.82
C GLU A 94 14.34 -19.60 10.45
N TRP A 95 14.43 -18.55 9.65
CA TRP A 95 13.26 -17.89 9.09
C TRP A 95 12.71 -18.72 7.92
N ARG A 96 11.47 -19.20 8.08
CA ARG A 96 10.79 -20.11 7.13
C ARG A 96 9.41 -19.56 6.74
N PRO A 97 9.32 -18.53 5.88
CA PRO A 97 8.04 -17.96 5.49
C PRO A 97 7.20 -18.99 4.70
N LYS A 98 5.89 -18.96 4.93
CA LYS A 98 4.93 -19.87 4.28
C LYS A 98 3.94 -19.08 3.42
N ASN A 99 3.41 -19.73 2.39
CA ASN A 99 2.21 -19.23 1.70
C ASN A 99 0.98 -19.33 2.61
N SER A 100 -0.07 -18.57 2.27
CA SER A 100 -1.40 -18.70 2.87
C SER A 100 -2.41 -19.04 1.76
N PRO A 101 -2.94 -20.29 1.70
CA PRO A 101 -2.54 -21.46 2.47
C PRO A 101 -1.12 -21.97 2.10
N PRO A 102 -0.49 -22.85 2.91
CA PRO A 102 0.89 -23.33 2.70
C PRO A 102 0.99 -24.39 1.59
N THR A 103 0.51 -24.06 0.39
CA THR A 103 0.56 -24.90 -0.80
C THR A 103 1.62 -24.40 -1.78
N TYR A 104 2.22 -25.33 -2.51
CA TYR A 104 3.38 -25.12 -3.37
C TYR A 104 3.13 -25.80 -4.71
N VAL A 105 3.31 -25.05 -5.80
CA VAL A 105 3.01 -25.53 -7.16
C VAL A 105 4.25 -25.59 -8.06
N GLY A 106 5.45 -25.41 -7.49
CA GLY A 106 6.70 -25.46 -8.24
C GLY A 106 6.93 -24.20 -9.07
N PRO A 107 7.52 -24.31 -10.28
CA PRO A 107 7.83 -23.15 -11.11
C PRO A 107 6.57 -22.43 -11.59
N ILE A 108 6.44 -21.14 -11.26
CA ILE A 108 5.34 -20.29 -11.74
C ILE A 108 5.86 -18.97 -12.28
N ARG A 109 5.07 -18.34 -13.16
CA ARG A 109 5.38 -16.99 -13.68
C ARG A 109 5.20 -15.94 -12.60
N LEU A 110 6.02 -14.87 -12.65
CA LEU A 110 5.93 -13.71 -11.77
C LEU A 110 4.51 -13.14 -11.73
N ARG A 111 3.82 -13.03 -12.89
CA ARG A 111 2.42 -12.59 -12.94
C ARG A 111 1.46 -13.43 -12.10
N GLN A 112 1.66 -14.76 -12.07
CA GLN A 112 0.84 -15.67 -11.29
C GLN A 112 1.19 -15.57 -9.80
N GLY A 113 2.47 -15.38 -9.48
CA GLY A 113 2.92 -15.09 -8.12
C GLY A 113 2.23 -13.87 -7.52
N LEU A 114 2.12 -12.78 -8.28
CA LEU A 114 1.37 -11.58 -7.86
C LEU A 114 -0.13 -11.87 -7.74
N GLY A 115 -0.74 -12.43 -8.79
CA GLY A 115 -2.18 -12.70 -8.84
C GLY A 115 -2.68 -13.65 -7.75
N GLN A 116 -1.85 -14.59 -7.30
CA GLN A 116 -2.14 -15.52 -6.20
C GLN A 116 -1.53 -15.07 -4.87
N SER A 117 -0.88 -13.90 -4.83
CA SER A 117 -0.23 -13.36 -3.64
C SER A 117 0.75 -14.35 -2.97
N LYS A 118 1.53 -15.09 -3.76
CA LYS A 118 2.46 -16.11 -3.24
C LYS A 118 3.61 -15.46 -2.47
N ASN A 119 3.67 -15.74 -1.16
CA ASN A 119 4.67 -15.17 -0.25
C ASN A 119 6.08 -15.59 -0.64
N VAL A 120 6.29 -16.88 -0.90
CA VAL A 120 7.62 -17.40 -1.21
C VAL A 120 8.15 -16.86 -2.54
N VAL A 121 7.27 -16.66 -3.52
CA VAL A 121 7.63 -16.05 -4.81
C VAL A 121 8.07 -14.60 -4.62
N MET A 122 7.36 -13.82 -3.79
CA MET A 122 7.79 -12.46 -3.48
C MET A 122 9.13 -12.42 -2.74
N VAL A 123 9.39 -13.35 -1.81
CA VAL A 123 10.69 -13.46 -1.13
C VAL A 123 11.81 -13.74 -2.14
N ARG A 124 11.58 -14.63 -3.11
CA ARG A 124 12.58 -14.91 -4.16
C ARG A 124 12.82 -13.73 -5.08
N ALA A 125 11.76 -13.04 -5.51
CA ALA A 125 11.89 -11.81 -6.29
C ALA A 125 12.65 -10.73 -5.50
N MET A 126 12.38 -10.58 -4.20
CA MET A 126 13.14 -9.68 -3.31
C MET A 126 14.61 -10.03 -3.22
N ARG A 127 14.96 -11.32 -3.07
CA ARG A 127 16.36 -11.76 -3.09
C ARG A 127 17.04 -11.49 -4.42
N ALA A 128 16.33 -11.64 -5.54
CA ALA A 128 16.86 -11.38 -6.86
C ALA A 128 17.12 -9.89 -7.11
N MET A 129 16.22 -8.99 -6.65
CA MET A 129 16.40 -7.55 -6.83
C MET A 129 17.29 -6.89 -5.76
N GLY A 130 17.42 -7.51 -4.58
CA GLY A 130 18.10 -6.97 -3.42
C GLY A 130 17.14 -6.27 -2.44
N VAL A 131 17.36 -6.47 -1.14
CA VAL A 131 16.51 -5.92 -0.06
C VAL A 131 16.58 -4.40 -0.01
N ASP A 132 17.80 -3.83 -0.05
CA ASP A 132 17.97 -2.38 0.04
C ASP A 132 17.41 -1.66 -1.18
N TYR A 133 17.66 -2.20 -2.38
CA TYR A 133 17.04 -1.70 -3.60
C TYR A 133 15.51 -1.69 -3.49
N ALA A 134 14.91 -2.77 -2.99
CA ALA A 134 13.47 -2.85 -2.80
C ALA A 134 12.95 -1.81 -1.79
N ALA A 135 13.63 -1.63 -0.66
CA ALA A 135 13.27 -0.68 0.38
C ALA A 135 13.36 0.78 -0.11
N GLU A 136 14.45 1.13 -0.80
CA GLU A 136 14.64 2.44 -1.40
C GLU A 136 13.63 2.72 -2.53
N TYR A 137 13.33 1.71 -3.36
CA TYR A 137 12.37 1.84 -4.46
C TYR A 137 10.96 2.21 -3.96
N LEU A 138 10.54 1.70 -2.79
CA LEU A 138 9.23 2.04 -2.21
C LEU A 138 9.06 3.55 -1.96
N GLN A 139 10.13 4.30 -1.70
CA GLN A 139 10.04 5.74 -1.47
C GLN A 139 9.54 6.49 -2.71
N ARG A 140 9.73 5.93 -3.91
CA ARG A 140 9.23 6.50 -5.17
C ARG A 140 7.69 6.53 -5.25
N PHE A 141 7.00 5.72 -4.44
CA PHE A 141 5.55 5.75 -4.29
C PHE A 141 5.07 6.73 -3.19
N GLY A 142 5.98 7.56 -2.65
CA GLY A 142 5.69 8.51 -1.58
C GLY A 142 5.62 7.89 -0.19
N PHE A 143 6.12 6.66 -0.01
CA PHE A 143 6.19 6.01 1.29
C PHE A 143 7.33 6.59 2.15
N PRO A 144 7.09 6.94 3.44
CA PRO A 144 8.13 7.50 4.29
C PRO A 144 9.23 6.48 4.60
N ALA A 145 10.49 6.85 4.38
CA ALA A 145 11.65 5.99 4.59
C ALA A 145 11.72 5.40 6.01
N GLN A 146 11.39 6.20 7.02
CA GLN A 146 11.41 5.78 8.43
C GLN A 146 10.42 4.66 8.77
N ASN A 147 9.45 4.39 7.90
CA ASN A 147 8.45 3.33 8.07
C ASN A 147 8.79 2.05 7.28
N ILE A 148 9.90 2.03 6.55
CA ILE A 148 10.31 0.93 5.68
C ILE A 148 11.43 0.15 6.36
N VAL A 149 11.25 -1.17 6.47
CA VAL A 149 12.24 -2.08 7.07
C VAL A 149 13.16 -2.63 5.99
N HIS A 150 14.47 -2.55 6.20
CA HIS A 150 15.49 -3.12 5.32
C HIS A 150 15.75 -4.60 5.65
N SER A 151 14.73 -5.45 5.47
CA SER A 151 14.84 -6.90 5.67
C SER A 151 13.93 -7.69 4.72
N GLU A 152 14.17 -8.99 4.57
CA GLU A 152 13.32 -9.87 3.74
C GLU A 152 11.85 -9.93 4.21
N SER A 153 11.57 -9.56 5.47
CA SER A 153 10.19 -9.46 5.97
C SER A 153 9.36 -8.43 5.20
N LEU A 154 9.99 -7.46 4.54
CA LEU A 154 9.34 -6.48 3.69
C LEU A 154 8.55 -7.15 2.55
N ALA A 155 9.02 -8.30 2.04
CA ALA A 155 8.30 -9.10 1.05
C ALA A 155 6.91 -9.59 1.53
N LEU A 156 6.70 -9.61 2.85
CA LEU A 156 5.46 -10.01 3.49
C LEU A 156 4.64 -8.81 4.02
N GLY A 157 5.14 -7.57 3.84
CA GLY A 157 4.45 -6.34 4.23
C GLY A 157 4.63 -5.95 5.68
N SER A 158 5.83 -6.13 6.25
CA SER A 158 6.18 -5.68 7.60
C SER A 158 6.22 -4.14 7.76
N ALA A 159 6.29 -3.39 6.66
CA ALA A 159 6.18 -1.93 6.66
C ALA A 159 4.78 -1.46 7.09
N SER A 160 4.73 -0.32 7.79
CA SER A 160 3.48 0.25 8.28
C SER A 160 3.18 1.61 7.68
N PHE A 161 2.00 1.75 7.08
CA PHE A 161 1.56 2.99 6.43
C PHE A 161 0.13 3.34 6.86
N THR A 162 -0.24 4.60 6.67
CA THR A 162 -1.64 5.02 6.80
C THR A 162 -2.42 4.62 5.54
N PRO A 163 -3.75 4.45 5.64
CA PRO A 163 -4.60 4.23 4.47
C PRO A 163 -4.39 5.29 3.38
N MET A 164 -4.25 6.57 3.76
CA MET A 164 -3.97 7.65 2.81
C MET A 164 -2.64 7.45 2.07
N GLN A 165 -1.56 7.10 2.79
CA GLN A 165 -0.25 6.81 2.18
C GLN A 165 -0.34 5.62 1.22
N LEU A 166 -1.05 4.56 1.61
CA LEU A 166 -1.22 3.38 0.77
C LEU A 166 -1.98 3.71 -0.52
N VAL A 167 -3.12 4.39 -0.43
CA VAL A 167 -3.92 4.76 -1.61
C VAL A 167 -3.18 5.75 -2.51
N ARG A 168 -2.40 6.69 -1.95
CA ARG A 168 -1.49 7.56 -2.72
C ARG A 168 -0.48 6.74 -3.53
N GLY A 169 0.11 5.71 -2.93
CA GLY A 169 1.01 4.79 -3.66
C GLY A 169 0.29 4.06 -4.80
N TYR A 170 -0.93 3.55 -4.56
CA TYR A 170 -1.72 2.90 -5.61
C TYR A 170 -2.13 3.85 -6.74
N ALA A 171 -2.30 5.15 -6.47
CA ALA A 171 -2.58 6.15 -7.49
C ALA A 171 -1.50 6.20 -8.57
N VAL A 172 -0.23 6.05 -8.17
CA VAL A 172 0.92 5.97 -9.08
C VAL A 172 0.77 4.82 -10.08
N LEU A 173 0.30 3.65 -9.62
CA LEU A 173 0.05 2.52 -10.50
C LEU A 173 -1.15 2.77 -11.42
N ALA A 174 -2.18 3.47 -10.93
CA ALA A 174 -3.42 3.72 -11.65
C ALA A 174 -3.31 4.82 -12.72
N ASN A 175 -2.43 5.81 -12.53
CA ASN A 175 -2.31 6.96 -13.42
C ASN A 175 -1.11 6.90 -14.39
N GLY A 176 -0.41 5.77 -14.47
CA GLY A 176 0.71 5.59 -15.40
C GLY A 176 2.08 6.03 -14.86
N GLY A 177 2.23 6.10 -13.53
CA GLY A 177 3.53 6.30 -12.88
C GLY A 177 3.72 7.67 -12.23
N TYR A 178 2.67 8.46 -12.04
CA TYR A 178 2.77 9.83 -11.54
C TYR A 178 2.43 9.91 -10.03
N LEU A 179 3.34 10.42 -9.20
CA LEU A 179 3.06 10.65 -7.77
C LEU A 179 2.26 11.94 -7.51
N VAL A 180 0.96 11.79 -7.21
CA VAL A 180 0.10 12.94 -6.85
C VAL A 180 0.19 13.31 -5.38
N ASP A 181 -0.12 14.57 -5.08
CA ASP A 181 -0.26 15.08 -3.71
C ASP A 181 -1.75 15.16 -3.32
N PRO A 182 -2.20 14.36 -2.33
CA PRO A 182 -3.59 14.38 -1.93
C PRO A 182 -4.02 15.73 -1.35
N TYR A 183 -5.17 16.24 -1.82
CA TYR A 183 -5.71 17.52 -1.34
C TYR A 183 -7.22 17.43 -1.04
N PHE A 184 -7.67 18.32 -0.15
CA PHE A 184 -9.06 18.36 0.34
C PHE A 184 -9.80 19.66 -0.03
N ILE A 185 -9.06 20.77 -0.19
CA ILE A 185 -9.62 22.08 -0.45
C ILE A 185 -9.45 22.37 -1.93
N THR A 186 -10.55 22.62 -2.65
CA THR A 186 -10.51 23.00 -4.07
C THR A 186 -10.40 24.51 -4.24
N ARG A 187 -11.16 25.26 -3.45
CA ARG A 187 -11.26 26.71 -3.52
C ARG A 187 -11.56 27.29 -2.14
N ILE A 188 -11.05 28.48 -1.88
CA ILE A 188 -11.44 29.30 -0.73
C ILE A 188 -11.87 30.66 -1.28
N ASP A 189 -13.07 31.10 -0.90
CA ASP A 189 -13.64 32.39 -1.26
C ASP A 189 -13.80 33.24 0.02
N ASP A 190 -13.66 34.56 -0.10
CA ASP A 190 -13.96 35.51 0.98
C ASP A 190 -15.47 35.73 1.15
N GLU A 191 -15.87 36.49 2.18
CA GLU A 191 -17.27 36.80 2.46
C GLU A 191 -17.98 37.60 1.35
N THR A 192 -17.23 38.24 0.46
CA THR A 192 -17.75 38.99 -0.69
C THR A 192 -17.80 38.15 -1.98
N GLY A 193 -17.34 36.90 -1.92
CA GLY A 193 -17.32 35.96 -3.04
C GLY A 193 -16.07 36.04 -3.92
N ASN A 194 -15.02 36.76 -3.51
CA ASN A 194 -13.76 36.74 -4.25
C ASN A 194 -12.93 35.50 -3.90
N THR A 195 -12.42 34.80 -4.90
CA THR A 195 -11.55 33.65 -4.70
C THR A 195 -10.17 34.09 -4.20
N ILE A 196 -9.80 33.65 -2.99
CA ILE A 196 -8.49 33.91 -2.37
C ILE A 196 -7.49 32.77 -2.61
N PHE A 197 -8.00 31.57 -2.86
CA PHE A 197 -7.20 30.39 -3.15
C PHE A 197 -7.96 29.44 -4.08
N GLU A 198 -7.24 28.87 -5.03
CA GLU A 198 -7.72 27.77 -5.86
C GLU A 198 -6.59 26.77 -6.03
N THR A 199 -6.89 25.49 -5.82
CA THR A 199 -5.90 24.43 -5.95
C THR A 199 -5.47 24.30 -7.40
N LYS A 200 -4.21 24.61 -7.66
CA LYS A 200 -3.56 24.33 -8.94
C LYS A 200 -3.02 22.92 -8.88
N THR A 201 -3.63 22.02 -9.65
CA THR A 201 -3.07 20.68 -9.87
C THR A 201 -1.88 20.86 -10.79
N GLU A 202 -0.66 20.80 -10.27
CA GLU A 202 0.52 20.85 -11.13
C GLU A 202 0.55 19.58 -11.98
N SER A 203 0.53 19.77 -13.30
CA SER A 203 0.87 18.72 -14.27
C SER A 203 2.34 18.27 -14.18
N GLY A 204 3.12 18.82 -13.24
CA GLY A 204 4.55 18.59 -13.01
C GLY A 204 4.85 17.41 -12.11
N VAL A 205 4.05 16.35 -12.21
CA VAL A 205 4.20 15.18 -11.35
C VAL A 205 5.51 14.45 -11.66
N GLN A 206 6.29 14.12 -10.63
CA GLN A 206 7.46 13.27 -10.75
C GLN A 206 7.01 11.90 -11.25
N GLN A 207 7.22 11.65 -12.55
CA GLN A 207 7.00 10.35 -13.15
C GLN A 207 8.00 9.37 -12.53
N LEU A 208 7.54 8.17 -12.18
CA LEU A 208 8.39 7.02 -11.97
C LEU A 208 9.17 6.79 -13.26
N GLN A 209 10.38 7.33 -13.31
CA GLN A 209 11.33 6.94 -14.35
C GLN A 209 11.72 5.49 -14.06
N PRO A 210 11.79 4.63 -15.10
CA PRO A 210 12.42 3.32 -14.96
C PRO A 210 13.75 3.50 -14.24
N ALA A 211 14.11 2.57 -13.36
CA ALA A 211 15.47 2.55 -12.84
C ALA A 211 16.42 2.56 -14.05
N GLY A 212 17.12 3.69 -14.27
CA GLY A 212 18.08 3.80 -15.35
C GLY A 212 19.06 2.62 -15.27
N ASP A 213 19.51 2.14 -16.43
CA ASP A 213 20.45 1.02 -16.57
C ASP A 213 21.67 1.26 -15.64
N LEU A 214 21.61 0.76 -14.41
CA LEU A 214 22.76 0.65 -13.52
C LEU A 214 23.53 -0.58 -13.98
N ARG A 215 24.17 -0.46 -15.15
CA ARG A 215 25.21 -1.38 -15.59
C ARG A 215 26.50 -1.12 -14.83
#